data_AF-A0A6B2FVR0-F1
#
_entry.id   AF-A0A6B2FVR0-F1
#
_cell.length_a   1.000
_cell.length_b   1.000
_cell.length_c   1.000
_cell.angle_alpha   90.00
_cell.angle_beta   90.00
_cell.angle_gamma   90.00
#
_symmetry.space_group_name_H-M   'P 1'
#
loop_
_entity.id
_entity.type
_entity.pdbx_description
1 polymer ?
#
loop_
_entity_poly.entity_id
_entity_poly.type
_entity_poly.pdbx_seq_one_letter_code
_entity_poly.pdbx_strand_id
1 'polypeptide(L)'
;ILVDSSKIATNILKILKERRLEGQLTFMPLDQLFTRSHSPPQLDNAIPLISKINFDARFGKAFKLVFEHTLLCRDKQNALSVSKKFNFDGVTLDGDQVHHKGSIVGGYMEQKNKVLDIYSNIKILKQELANKNNDISSITDKINKINEEINEISIFLQNEHLINNQLKREYEKLKTEIITNNSEISAIESETYKLNQSKLANKSSESHSVSAVLSPNIDFSTINNLSFEQLEEKLKETILNSCKIVSQINSIESSLNNHLYIVQQELKQKISELSLTDSETLIESKKY
;
A
#
# COMPACT_ATOMS: atom_id res chain seq x y z
N ILE A 1 -4.59 47.80 10.78
CA ILE A 1 -3.40 46.93 10.74
C ILE A 1 -2.68 47.03 12.07
N LEU A 2 -2.49 45.91 12.77
CA LEU A 2 -1.73 45.88 14.03
C LEU A 2 -0.23 45.87 13.73
N VAL A 3 0.54 46.67 14.47
CA VAL A 3 2.01 46.72 14.36
C VAL A 3 2.62 46.81 15.75
N ASP A 4 3.84 46.29 15.92
CA ASP A 4 4.47 46.25 17.23
C ASP A 4 4.83 47.65 17.75
N SER A 5 5.32 48.53 16.87
CA SER A 5 5.71 49.89 17.23
C SER A 5 5.22 50.96 16.26
N SER A 6 4.94 52.15 16.79
CA SER A 6 4.65 53.35 16.00
C SER A 6 5.73 53.69 14.97
N LYS A 7 7.01 53.40 15.28
CA LYS A 7 8.12 53.59 14.34
C LYS A 7 7.93 52.77 13.06
N ILE A 8 7.43 51.54 13.19
CA ILE A 8 7.16 50.65 12.04
C ILE A 8 6.03 51.23 11.19
N ALA A 9 4.94 51.70 11.82
CA ALA A 9 3.84 52.37 11.10
C ALA A 9 4.34 53.59 10.31
N THR A 10 5.12 54.47 10.94
CA THR A 10 5.65 55.68 10.29
C THR A 10 6.58 55.34 9.12
N ASN A 11 7.45 54.34 9.28
CA ASN A 11 8.33 53.89 8.19
C ASN A 11 7.54 53.34 7.01
N ILE A 12 6.50 52.52 7.25
CA ILE A 12 5.64 52.00 6.19
C ILE A 12 4.93 53.15 5.47
N LEU A 13 4.35 54.10 6.20
CA LEU A 13 3.70 55.27 5.61
C LEU A 13 4.67 56.12 4.77
N LYS A 14 5.92 56.27 5.23
CA LYS A 14 6.97 56.98 4.47
C LYS A 14 7.24 56.29 3.14
N ILE A 15 7.43 54.97 3.14
CA ILE A 15 7.67 54.18 1.92
C ILE A 15 6.48 54.27 0.96
N LEU A 16 5.25 54.18 1.46
CA LEU A 16 4.04 54.31 0.63
C LEU A 16 3.98 55.67 -0.07
N LYS A 17 4.31 56.73 0.66
CA LYS A 17 4.35 58.10 0.11
C LYS A 17 5.48 58.28 -0.90
N GLU A 18 6.68 57.77 -0.61
CA GLU A 18 7.83 57.81 -1.53
C GLU A 18 7.54 57.09 -2.84
N ARG A 19 6.84 55.94 -2.77
CA ARG A 19 6.45 55.13 -3.94
C ARG A 19 5.15 55.59 -4.60
N ARG A 20 4.51 56.65 -4.10
CA ARG A 20 3.23 57.19 -4.60
C ARG A 20 2.15 56.11 -4.74
N LEU A 21 2.09 55.20 -3.76
CA LEU A 21 1.10 54.15 -3.72
C LEU A 21 -0.23 54.73 -3.21
N GLU A 22 -1.31 54.42 -3.93
CA GLU A 22 -2.66 54.83 -3.55
C GLU A 22 -3.22 53.92 -2.46
N GLY A 23 -4.04 54.48 -1.58
CA GLY A 23 -4.74 53.75 -0.53
C GLY A 23 -4.72 54.43 0.83
N GLN A 24 -5.74 54.17 1.64
CA GLN A 24 -5.82 54.62 3.02
C GLN A 24 -5.51 53.47 3.95
N LEU A 25 -4.44 53.59 4.74
CA LEU A 25 -4.07 52.60 5.75
C LEU A 25 -4.21 53.18 7.15
N THR A 26 -4.89 52.43 8.01
CA THR A 26 -4.97 52.73 9.44
C THR A 26 -4.13 51.72 10.22
N PHE A 27 -3.13 52.23 10.93
CA PHE A 27 -2.26 51.44 11.79
C PHE A 27 -2.65 51.57 13.26
N MET A 28 -2.47 50.49 14.01
CA MET A 28 -2.71 50.43 15.44
C MET A 28 -1.45 49.90 16.14
N PRO A 29 -0.59 50.80 16.67
CA PRO A 29 0.71 50.44 17.23
C PRO A 29 0.61 49.95 18.68
N LEU A 30 0.99 48.69 18.93
CA LEU A 30 0.80 48.00 20.21
C LEU A 30 1.58 48.65 21.37
N ASP A 31 2.73 49.25 21.11
CA ASP A 31 3.56 49.96 22.08
C ASP A 31 2.89 51.22 22.65
N GLN A 32 2.08 51.91 21.85
CA GLN A 32 1.40 53.14 22.22
C GLN A 32 -0.07 52.95 22.58
N LEU A 33 -0.60 51.73 22.46
CA LEU A 33 -1.98 51.46 22.82
C LEU A 33 -2.21 51.62 24.33
N PHE A 34 -3.10 52.55 24.65
CA PHE A 34 -3.66 52.73 25.97
C PHE A 34 -5.13 52.30 25.98
N THR A 35 -5.51 51.52 26.98
CA THR A 35 -6.87 51.03 27.18
C THR A 35 -7.36 51.48 28.54
N ARG A 36 -8.50 52.17 28.58
CA ARG A 36 -9.20 52.46 29.83
C ARG A 36 -10.06 51.26 30.16
N SER A 37 -9.85 50.69 31.35
CA SER A 37 -10.69 49.57 31.77
C SER A 37 -12.10 50.07 32.05
N HIS A 38 -13.06 49.58 31.27
CA HIS A 38 -14.47 49.81 31.51
C HIS A 38 -15.09 48.48 31.94
N SER A 39 -15.59 48.42 33.18
CA SER A 39 -16.32 47.24 33.64
C SER A 39 -17.71 47.24 32.99
N PRO A 40 -18.03 46.26 32.13
CA PRO A 40 -19.36 46.19 31.54
C PRO A 40 -20.39 45.85 32.63
N PRO A 41 -21.60 46.42 32.57
CA PRO A 41 -22.68 46.06 33.48
C PRO A 41 -23.08 44.59 33.25
N GLN A 42 -23.39 43.88 34.35
CA GLN A 42 -24.00 42.55 34.26
C GLN A 42 -25.49 42.72 33.94
N LEU A 43 -25.89 42.28 32.76
CA LEU A 43 -27.25 42.39 32.24
C LEU A 43 -27.66 41.04 31.64
N ASP A 44 -28.88 40.58 31.88
CA ASP A 44 -29.36 39.30 31.32
C ASP A 44 -29.52 39.36 29.80
N ASN A 45 -29.84 40.55 29.26
CA ASN A 45 -30.14 40.76 27.84
C ASN A 45 -28.99 41.37 27.04
N ALA A 46 -27.80 41.51 27.64
CA ALA A 46 -26.63 42.06 26.98
C ALA A 46 -25.33 41.46 27.52
N ILE A 47 -24.44 41.05 26.61
CA ILE A 47 -23.14 40.46 26.95
C ILE A 47 -21.99 41.24 26.32
N PRO A 48 -20.80 41.33 26.96
CA PRO A 48 -19.65 42.00 26.36
C PRO A 48 -19.20 41.31 25.08
N LEU A 49 -19.10 42.05 23.97
CA LEU A 49 -18.76 41.46 22.67
C LEU A 49 -17.36 40.82 22.69
N ILE A 50 -16.41 41.45 23.38
CA ILE A 50 -15.04 40.94 23.56
C ILE A 50 -15.00 39.54 24.20
N SER A 51 -16.00 39.17 25.02
CA SER A 51 -16.07 37.85 25.66
C SER A 51 -16.40 36.71 24.71
N LYS A 52 -16.92 37.02 23.51
CA LYS A 52 -17.28 36.05 22.47
C LYS A 52 -16.26 35.95 21.35
N ILE A 53 -15.16 36.70 21.45
CA ILE A 53 -14.10 36.72 20.44
C ILE A 53 -12.87 36.03 21.03
N ASN A 54 -12.35 35.03 20.31
CA ASN A 54 -11.09 34.39 20.64
C ASN A 54 -9.94 35.14 19.96
N PHE A 55 -8.98 35.63 20.76
CA PHE A 55 -7.80 36.32 20.26
C PHE A 55 -6.58 35.99 21.12
N ASP A 56 -5.40 36.18 20.53
CA ASP A 56 -4.13 36.01 21.24
C ASP A 56 -3.93 37.12 22.27
N ALA A 57 -3.60 36.75 23.50
CA ALA A 57 -3.36 37.67 24.61
C ALA A 57 -2.35 38.78 24.29
N ARG A 58 -1.38 38.53 23.40
CA ARG A 58 -0.43 39.54 22.90
C ARG A 58 -1.12 40.76 22.30
N PHE A 59 -2.28 40.57 21.69
CA PHE A 59 -3.06 41.64 21.06
C PHE A 59 -4.18 42.18 21.96
N GLY A 60 -4.22 41.80 23.24
CA GLY A 60 -5.33 42.13 24.14
C GLY A 60 -5.62 43.62 24.24
N LYS A 61 -4.60 44.49 24.22
CA LYS A 61 -4.79 45.95 24.21
C LYS A 61 -5.56 46.44 22.98
N ALA A 62 -5.29 45.87 21.81
CA ALA A 62 -5.95 46.23 20.57
C ALA A 62 -7.42 45.78 20.55
N PHE A 63 -7.66 44.52 20.93
CA PHE A 63 -9.01 43.98 20.98
C PHE A 63 -9.87 44.71 22.02
N LYS A 64 -9.29 45.06 23.17
CA LYS A 64 -9.94 45.92 24.17
C LYS A 64 -10.30 47.28 23.58
N LEU A 65 -9.37 47.98 22.94
CA LEU A 65 -9.65 49.29 22.36
C LEU A 65 -10.85 49.27 21.36
N VAL A 66 -10.98 48.20 20.58
CA VAL A 66 -12.04 48.08 19.56
C VAL A 66 -13.36 47.58 20.13
N PHE A 67 -13.34 46.61 21.07
CA PHE A 67 -14.53 45.85 21.46
C PHE A 67 -14.92 45.97 22.94
N GLU A 68 -14.10 46.60 23.80
CA GLU A 68 -14.38 46.72 25.25
C GLU A 68 -15.61 47.57 25.54
N HIS A 69 -15.89 48.56 24.69
CA HIS A 69 -17.02 49.47 24.87
C HIS A 69 -18.29 49.02 24.13
N THR A 70 -18.34 47.78 23.66
CA THR A 70 -19.46 47.26 22.85
C THR A 70 -20.11 46.05 23.51
N LEU A 71 -21.43 46.12 23.66
CA LEU A 71 -22.27 45.07 24.22
C LEU A 71 -23.14 44.46 23.11
N LEU A 72 -23.12 43.14 23.03
CA LEU A 72 -24.01 42.36 22.18
C LEU A 72 -25.37 42.23 22.88
N CYS A 73 -26.41 42.81 22.28
CA CYS A 73 -27.77 42.86 22.78
C CYS A 73 -28.67 41.92 21.98
N ARG A 74 -29.69 41.36 22.64
CA ARG A 74 -30.67 40.48 21.96
C ARG A 74 -31.50 41.22 20.92
N ASP A 75 -32.01 42.40 21.29
CA ASP A 75 -32.96 43.17 20.50
C ASP A 75 -32.55 44.64 20.41
N LYS A 76 -33.03 45.35 19.37
CA LYS A 76 -32.76 46.78 19.17
C LYS A 76 -33.23 47.66 20.34
N GLN A 77 -34.37 47.35 20.94
CA GLN A 77 -34.87 48.09 22.11
C GLN A 77 -33.93 47.97 23.32
N ASN A 78 -33.34 46.79 23.50
CA ASN A 78 -32.34 46.53 24.54
C ASN A 78 -31.06 47.30 24.22
N ALA A 79 -30.59 47.31 22.97
CA ALA A 79 -29.43 48.10 22.55
C ALA A 79 -29.60 49.60 22.83
N LEU A 80 -30.78 50.18 22.52
CA LEU A 80 -31.08 51.58 22.87
C LEU A 80 -31.07 51.82 24.38
N SER A 81 -31.66 50.91 25.16
CA SER A 81 -31.74 51.02 26.62
C SER A 81 -30.36 50.97 27.26
N VAL A 82 -29.51 50.06 26.78
CA VAL A 82 -28.12 49.89 27.24
C VAL A 82 -27.30 51.14 26.94
N SER A 83 -27.38 51.63 25.70
CA SER A 83 -26.67 52.81 25.25
C SER A 83 -27.01 54.07 26.05
N LYS A 84 -28.30 54.31 26.31
CA LYS A 84 -28.75 55.48 27.09
C LYS A 84 -28.45 55.39 28.58
N LYS A 85 -28.54 54.20 29.19
CA LYS A 85 -28.42 54.03 30.65
C LYS A 85 -26.99 53.84 31.11
N PHE A 86 -26.19 53.08 30.36
CA PHE A 86 -24.86 52.66 30.79
C PHE A 86 -23.73 53.31 29.98
N ASN A 87 -24.07 54.13 28.97
CA ASN A 87 -23.10 54.74 28.06
C ASN A 87 -22.19 53.70 27.39
N PHE A 88 -22.73 52.57 26.92
CA PHE A 88 -22.00 51.57 26.11
C PHE A 88 -22.60 51.49 24.70
N ASP A 89 -21.80 51.12 23.70
CA ASP A 89 -22.31 50.85 22.37
C ASP A 89 -23.07 49.52 22.37
N GLY A 90 -24.28 49.49 21.80
CA GLY A 90 -25.10 48.29 21.68
C GLY A 90 -25.14 47.79 20.24
N VAL A 91 -24.92 46.49 20.03
CA VAL A 91 -25.00 45.83 18.72
C VAL A 91 -25.91 44.62 18.81
N THR A 92 -26.78 44.40 17.82
CA THR A 92 -27.66 43.22 17.75
C THR A 92 -27.07 42.12 16.85
N LEU A 93 -27.62 40.90 16.94
CA LEU A 93 -27.25 39.79 16.04
C LEU A 93 -27.58 40.08 14.56
N ASP A 94 -28.60 40.89 14.32
CA ASP A 94 -29.01 41.30 12.98
C ASP A 94 -28.12 42.39 12.38
N GLY A 95 -27.20 42.97 13.18
CA GLY A 95 -26.24 43.97 12.74
C GLY A 95 -26.69 45.42 12.95
N ASP A 96 -27.80 45.67 13.65
CA ASP A 96 -28.16 47.02 14.09
C ASP A 96 -27.18 47.48 15.17
N GLN A 97 -26.70 48.72 15.06
CA GLN A 97 -25.75 49.33 15.99
C GLN A 97 -26.32 50.62 16.57
N VAL A 98 -26.14 50.81 17.87
CA VAL A 98 -26.53 52.01 18.60
C VAL A 98 -25.34 52.50 19.40
N HIS A 99 -24.78 53.63 19.01
CA HIS A 99 -23.69 54.26 19.74
C HIS A 99 -24.21 54.98 20.99
N HIS A 100 -23.43 54.97 22.07
CA HIS A 100 -23.70 55.74 23.31
C HIS A 100 -23.89 57.24 23.05
N LYS A 101 -23.31 57.77 21.96
CA LYS A 101 -23.47 59.17 21.53
C LYS A 101 -24.77 59.44 20.76
N GLY A 102 -25.66 58.45 20.64
CA GLY A 102 -26.98 58.60 20.03
C GLY A 102 -27.04 58.34 18.51
N SER A 103 -25.93 57.99 17.87
CA SER A 103 -25.95 57.53 16.47
C SER A 103 -26.53 56.13 16.39
N ILE A 104 -27.46 55.90 15.46
CA ILE A 104 -28.09 54.61 15.21
C ILE A 104 -27.80 54.24 13.76
N VAL A 105 -27.18 53.09 13.56
CA VAL A 105 -26.87 52.52 12.26
C VAL A 105 -27.66 51.23 12.12
N GLY A 106 -28.42 51.10 11.04
CA GLY A 106 -29.21 49.90 10.77
C GLY A 106 -29.66 49.87 9.32
N GLY A 107 -30.20 48.73 8.89
CA GLY A 107 -30.65 48.52 7.51
C GLY A 107 -30.37 47.10 7.01
N TYR A 108 -30.78 46.82 5.78
CA TYR A 108 -30.49 45.54 5.14
C TYR A 108 -29.06 45.53 4.59
N MET A 109 -28.25 44.59 5.06
CA MET A 109 -26.89 44.35 4.57
C MET A 109 -26.88 43.09 3.69
N GLU A 110 -26.50 43.23 2.43
CA GLU A 110 -26.32 42.07 1.55
C GLU A 110 -25.26 41.13 2.10
N GLN A 111 -25.61 39.85 2.24
CA GLN A 111 -24.74 38.84 2.85
C GLN A 111 -23.47 38.53 2.03
N LYS A 112 -23.42 38.91 0.75
CA LYS A 112 -22.33 38.56 -0.18
C LYS A 112 -20.98 39.21 0.17
N ASN A 113 -20.97 40.27 0.97
CA ASN A 113 -19.75 41.03 1.29
C ASN A 113 -19.27 40.86 2.74
N LYS A 114 -19.69 39.78 3.42
CA LYS A 114 -19.23 39.49 4.78
C LYS A 114 -17.79 38.98 4.75
N VAL A 115 -16.85 39.91 4.92
CA VAL A 115 -15.40 39.64 4.93
C VAL A 115 -15.04 38.50 5.88
N LEU A 116 -15.66 38.44 7.07
CA LEU A 116 -15.41 37.37 8.05
C LEU A 116 -15.85 35.99 7.55
N ASP A 117 -16.98 35.88 6.85
CA ASP A 117 -17.46 34.62 6.28
C ASP A 117 -16.51 34.13 5.19
N ILE A 118 -16.03 35.05 4.35
CA ILE A 118 -15.01 34.76 3.33
C ILE A 118 -13.73 34.24 4.01
N TYR A 119 -13.25 34.89 5.08
CA TYR A 119 -12.08 34.41 5.82
C TYR A 119 -12.30 33.05 6.48
N SER A 120 -13.49 32.80 7.03
CA SER A 120 -13.86 31.50 7.59
C SER A 120 -13.80 30.42 6.52
N ASN A 121 -14.38 30.66 5.35
CA ASN A 121 -14.34 29.74 4.22
C ASN A 121 -12.91 29.50 3.74
N ILE A 122 -12.09 30.55 3.64
CA ILE A 122 -10.66 30.41 3.29
C ILE A 122 -9.94 29.55 4.32
N LYS A 123 -10.23 29.70 5.62
CA LYS A 123 -9.62 28.89 6.68
C LYS A 123 -10.01 27.42 6.54
N ILE A 124 -11.29 27.12 6.30
CA ILE A 124 -11.81 25.77 6.08
C ILE A 124 -11.13 25.16 4.85
N LEU A 125 -11.13 25.86 3.72
CA LEU A 125 -10.50 25.40 2.47
C LEU A 125 -9.00 25.15 2.63
N LYS A 126 -8.28 25.99 3.40
CA LYS A 126 -6.86 25.75 3.71
C LYS A 126 -6.66 24.48 4.53
N GLN A 127 -7.53 24.21 5.49
CA GLN A 127 -7.47 23.00 6.30
C GLN A 127 -7.79 21.75 5.46
N GLU A 128 -8.79 21.83 4.58
CA GLU A 128 -9.10 20.77 3.63
C GLU A 128 -7.94 20.50 2.68
N LEU A 129 -7.30 21.55 2.15
CA LEU A 129 -6.12 21.43 1.30
C LEU A 129 -4.97 20.73 2.05
N ALA A 130 -4.71 21.11 3.31
CA ALA A 130 -3.69 20.45 4.13
C ALA A 130 -4.00 18.96 4.34
N ASN A 131 -5.26 18.62 4.63
CA ASN A 131 -5.68 17.22 4.76
C ASN A 131 -5.50 16.45 3.46
N LYS A 132 -5.92 17.02 2.31
CA LYS A 132 -5.73 16.39 1.01
C LYS A 132 -4.27 16.20 0.62
N ASN A 133 -3.39 17.13 0.98
CA ASN A 133 -1.95 16.95 0.79
C ASN A 133 -1.39 15.82 1.65
N ASN A 134 -1.86 15.67 2.89
CA ASN A 134 -1.47 14.55 3.75
C ASN A 134 -1.98 13.21 3.18
N ASP A 135 -3.23 13.19 2.69
CA ASP A 135 -3.80 12.02 2.02
C ASP A 135 -2.95 11.62 0.81
N ILE A 136 -2.59 12.58 -0.05
CA ILE A 136 -1.70 12.37 -1.20
C ILE A 136 -0.38 11.77 -0.75
N SER A 137 0.29 12.36 0.26
CA SER A 137 1.55 11.82 0.79
C SER A 137 1.40 10.37 1.24
N SER A 138 0.33 10.05 1.98
CA SER A 138 0.09 8.70 2.48
C SER A 138 -0.18 7.69 1.35
N ILE A 139 -0.86 8.12 0.29
CA ILE A 139 -1.14 7.29 -0.89
C ILE A 139 0.15 7.08 -1.68
N THR A 140 0.97 8.11 -1.86
CA THR A 140 2.29 8.00 -2.49
C THR A 140 3.19 7.01 -1.74
N ASP A 141 3.19 7.06 -0.39
CA ASP A 141 3.95 6.10 0.42
C ASP A 141 3.44 4.67 0.24
N LYS A 142 2.12 4.47 0.16
CA LYS A 142 1.53 3.15 -0.14
C LYS A 142 1.91 2.65 -1.53
N ILE A 143 1.87 3.51 -2.54
CA ILE A 143 2.29 3.18 -3.91
C ILE A 143 3.75 2.76 -3.92
N ASN A 144 4.63 3.47 -3.22
CA ASN A 144 6.04 3.12 -3.14
C ASN A 144 6.26 1.74 -2.52
N LYS A 145 5.57 1.43 -1.41
CA LYS A 145 5.63 0.09 -0.79
C LYS A 145 5.16 -1.01 -1.73
N ILE A 146 4.03 -0.81 -2.40
CA ILE A 146 3.51 -1.79 -3.38
C ILE A 146 4.51 -1.96 -4.54
N ASN A 147 5.13 -0.89 -5.00
CA ASN A 147 6.16 -0.98 -6.06
C ASN A 147 7.41 -1.73 -5.57
N GLU A 148 7.82 -1.57 -4.32
CA GLU A 148 8.90 -2.35 -3.71
C GLU A 148 8.54 -3.85 -3.69
N GLU A 149 7.34 -4.20 -3.22
CA GLU A 149 6.83 -5.59 -3.23
C GLU A 149 6.77 -6.18 -4.65
N ILE A 150 6.29 -5.41 -5.64
CA ILE A 150 6.26 -5.82 -7.05
C ILE A 150 7.67 -6.09 -7.56
N ASN A 151 8.64 -5.23 -7.22
CA ASN A 151 10.03 -5.41 -7.64
C ASN A 151 10.64 -6.68 -7.02
N GLU A 152 10.38 -6.95 -5.74
CA GLU A 152 10.83 -8.18 -5.08
C GLU A 152 10.27 -9.43 -5.75
N ILE A 153 8.96 -9.45 -6.02
CA ILE A 153 8.30 -10.56 -6.71
C ILE A 153 8.85 -10.71 -8.13
N SER A 154 9.08 -9.60 -8.83
CA SER A 154 9.64 -9.61 -10.19
C SER A 154 11.02 -10.24 -10.24
N ILE A 155 11.90 -9.89 -9.29
CA ILE A 155 13.24 -10.49 -9.15
C ILE A 155 13.13 -11.99 -8.86
N PHE A 156 12.25 -12.39 -7.93
CA PHE A 156 12.02 -13.79 -7.61
C PHE A 156 11.56 -14.59 -8.84
N LEU A 157 10.60 -14.06 -9.59
CA LEU A 157 10.05 -14.68 -10.78
C LEU A 157 11.10 -14.81 -11.90
N GLN A 158 11.97 -13.80 -12.05
CA GLN A 158 13.10 -13.86 -12.99
C GLN A 158 14.10 -14.96 -12.62
N ASN A 159 14.41 -15.13 -11.33
CA ASN A 159 15.30 -16.19 -10.85
C ASN A 159 14.69 -17.58 -11.07
N GLU A 160 13.41 -17.76 -10.74
CA GLU A 160 12.65 -18.99 -11.02
C GLU A 160 12.69 -19.34 -12.52
N HIS A 161 12.45 -18.36 -13.40
CA HIS A 161 12.54 -18.57 -14.84
C HIS A 161 13.93 -19.00 -15.31
N LEU A 162 15.00 -18.44 -14.73
CA LEU A 162 16.38 -18.84 -15.04
C LEU A 162 16.63 -20.30 -14.65
N ILE A 163 16.25 -20.69 -13.44
CA ILE A 163 16.40 -22.08 -12.94
C ILE A 163 15.59 -23.05 -13.81
N ASN A 164 14.34 -22.72 -14.11
CA ASN A 164 13.48 -23.56 -14.95
C ASN A 164 14.05 -23.73 -16.36
N ASN A 165 14.61 -22.66 -16.94
CA ASN A 165 15.28 -22.73 -18.24
C ASN A 165 16.57 -23.57 -18.19
N GLN A 166 17.32 -23.53 -17.09
CA GLN A 166 18.49 -24.41 -16.89
C GLN A 166 18.06 -25.88 -16.82
N LEU A 167 17.06 -26.20 -15.99
CA LEU A 167 16.51 -27.55 -15.85
C LEU A 167 15.96 -28.08 -17.18
N LYS A 168 15.25 -27.26 -17.96
CA LYS A 168 14.79 -27.63 -19.29
C LYS A 168 15.94 -27.98 -20.24
N ARG A 169 17.05 -27.22 -20.19
CA ARG A 169 18.25 -27.51 -21.00
C ARG A 169 18.90 -28.82 -20.57
N GLU A 170 18.98 -29.10 -19.28
CA GLU A 170 19.51 -30.37 -18.78
C GLU A 170 18.63 -31.55 -19.16
N TYR A 171 17.31 -31.39 -19.05
CA TYR A 171 16.34 -32.40 -19.49
C TYR A 171 16.48 -32.73 -20.98
N GLU A 172 16.59 -31.71 -21.85
CA GLU A 172 16.80 -31.92 -23.29
C GLU A 172 18.12 -32.62 -23.58
N LYS A 173 19.21 -32.29 -22.88
CA LYS A 173 20.50 -33.01 -23.02
C LYS A 173 20.36 -34.48 -22.66
N LEU A 174 19.79 -34.77 -21.48
CA LEU A 174 19.61 -36.15 -21.01
C LEU A 174 18.72 -36.95 -21.97
N LYS A 175 17.67 -36.32 -22.49
CA LYS A 175 16.79 -36.92 -23.51
C LYS A 175 17.55 -37.25 -24.79
N THR A 176 18.44 -36.36 -25.27
CA THR A 176 19.27 -36.66 -26.43
C THR A 176 20.24 -37.80 -26.17
N GLU A 177 20.85 -37.88 -24.98
CA GLU A 177 21.73 -38.98 -24.57
C GLU A 177 21.01 -40.33 -24.51
N ILE A 178 19.77 -40.35 -24.01
CA ILE A 178 18.95 -41.57 -24.03
C ILE A 178 18.68 -42.02 -25.47
N ILE A 179 18.38 -41.09 -26.38
CA ILE A 179 18.15 -41.41 -27.79
C ILE A 179 19.42 -41.98 -28.44
N THR A 180 20.59 -41.38 -28.19
CA THR A 180 21.86 -41.90 -28.73
C THR A 180 22.17 -43.27 -28.16
N ASN A 181 22.07 -43.47 -26.85
CA ASN A 181 22.32 -44.76 -26.21
C ASN A 181 21.37 -45.86 -26.73
N ASN A 182 20.08 -45.54 -26.94
CA ASN A 182 19.14 -46.49 -27.53
C ASN A 182 19.51 -46.86 -28.97
N SER A 183 20.01 -45.90 -29.76
CA SER A 183 20.49 -46.18 -31.12
C SER A 183 21.75 -47.07 -31.12
N GLU A 184 22.66 -46.87 -30.16
CA GLU A 184 23.84 -47.70 -29.97
C GLU A 184 23.47 -49.12 -29.51
N ILE A 185 22.53 -49.26 -28.58
CA ILE A 185 21.99 -50.56 -28.15
C ILE A 185 21.41 -51.30 -29.36
N SER A 186 20.58 -50.64 -30.17
CA SER A 186 19.99 -51.25 -31.36
C SER A 186 21.04 -51.69 -32.40
N ALA A 187 22.12 -50.91 -32.57
CA ALA A 187 23.24 -51.30 -33.41
C ALA A 187 23.96 -52.55 -32.89
N ILE A 188 24.26 -52.61 -31.60
CA ILE A 188 24.89 -53.78 -30.94
C ILE A 188 23.99 -55.01 -31.01
N GLU A 189 22.68 -54.88 -30.81
CA GLU A 189 21.70 -55.96 -30.97
C GLU A 189 21.71 -56.51 -32.40
N SER A 190 21.79 -55.64 -33.41
CA SER A 190 21.90 -56.08 -34.81
C SER A 190 23.21 -56.82 -35.09
N GLU A 191 24.31 -56.42 -34.45
CA GLU A 191 25.62 -57.00 -34.63
C GLU A 191 25.73 -58.36 -33.92
N THR A 192 25.23 -58.46 -32.69
CA THR A 192 25.13 -59.73 -31.96
C THR A 192 24.21 -60.72 -32.67
N TYR A 193 23.11 -60.26 -33.29
CA TYR A 193 22.25 -61.12 -34.12
C TYR A 193 23.00 -61.71 -35.32
N LYS A 194 23.80 -60.90 -36.04
CA LYS A 194 24.64 -61.37 -37.15
C LYS A 194 25.71 -62.37 -36.69
N LEU A 195 26.36 -62.10 -35.56
CA LEU A 195 27.39 -62.96 -34.96
C LEU A 195 26.83 -64.29 -34.46
N ASN A 196 25.61 -64.30 -33.93
CA ASN A 196 24.93 -65.53 -33.53
C ASN A 196 24.53 -66.38 -34.74
N GLN A 197 24.06 -65.77 -35.84
CA GLN A 197 23.80 -66.49 -37.08
C GLN A 197 25.07 -67.11 -37.68
N SER A 198 26.21 -66.41 -37.67
CA SER A 198 27.47 -66.97 -38.17
C SER A 198 28.01 -68.10 -37.29
N LYS A 199 27.84 -68.03 -35.96
CA LYS A 199 28.15 -69.14 -35.04
C LYS A 199 27.25 -70.36 -35.24
N LEU A 200 25.96 -70.16 -35.54
CA LEU A 200 25.02 -71.23 -35.90
C LEU A 200 25.40 -71.92 -37.22
N ALA A 201 25.81 -71.14 -38.24
CA ALA A 201 26.33 -71.68 -39.49
C ALA A 201 27.62 -72.50 -39.26
N ASN A 202 28.55 -72.01 -38.45
CA ASN A 202 29.80 -72.72 -38.16
C ASN A 202 29.59 -74.02 -37.34
N LYS A 203 28.64 -74.04 -36.39
CA LYS A 203 28.25 -75.28 -35.67
C LYS A 203 27.61 -76.33 -36.59
N SER A 204 26.91 -75.91 -37.65
CA SER A 204 26.39 -76.83 -38.66
C SER A 204 27.47 -77.38 -39.60
N SER A 205 28.59 -76.66 -39.78
CA SER A 205 29.75 -77.11 -40.55
C SER A 205 30.63 -78.13 -39.81
N GLU A 206 30.74 -78.01 -38.48
CA GLU A 206 31.45 -78.99 -37.64
C GLU A 206 30.65 -80.28 -37.39
N SER A 207 29.35 -80.32 -37.71
CA SER A 207 28.51 -81.52 -37.55
C SER A 207 28.53 -82.49 -38.76
N HIS A 208 29.43 -82.30 -39.73
CA HIS A 208 29.53 -83.15 -40.93
C HIS A 208 30.84 -83.94 -41.09
N SER A 209 31.73 -83.90 -40.10
CA SER A 209 32.85 -84.84 -40.02
C SER A 209 32.94 -85.42 -38.62
N VAL A 210 33.17 -86.73 -38.53
CA VAL A 210 33.33 -87.54 -37.32
C VAL A 210 32.05 -88.24 -36.82
N SER A 211 31.63 -89.24 -37.60
CA SER A 211 31.04 -90.46 -37.07
C SER A 211 32.14 -91.40 -36.55
N ALA A 212 31.85 -92.08 -35.44
CA ALA A 212 32.58 -93.19 -34.80
C ALA A 212 33.68 -92.79 -33.78
N VAL A 213 33.33 -92.82 -32.50
CA VAL A 213 33.71 -93.88 -31.53
C VAL A 213 32.68 -93.88 -30.39
N LEU A 214 32.19 -95.09 -30.05
CA LEU A 214 31.36 -95.35 -28.87
C LEU A 214 32.20 -95.30 -27.60
N SER A 215 31.75 -94.58 -26.56
CA SER A 215 31.47 -95.14 -25.23
C SER A 215 30.91 -94.08 -24.29
N PRO A 216 30.10 -94.48 -23.29
CA PRO A 216 29.33 -93.58 -22.44
C PRO A 216 30.15 -93.19 -21.21
N ASN A 217 30.24 -91.90 -20.93
CA ASN A 217 30.41 -91.42 -19.57
C ASN A 217 29.63 -90.13 -19.42
N ILE A 218 28.58 -90.25 -18.61
CA ILE A 218 27.84 -89.15 -18.03
C ILE A 218 28.83 -88.48 -17.08
N ASP A 219 29.33 -87.30 -17.46
CA ASP A 219 29.90 -86.35 -16.51
C ASP A 219 29.35 -84.96 -16.85
N PHE A 220 28.28 -84.61 -16.14
CA PHE A 220 27.75 -83.26 -16.01
C PHE A 220 28.66 -82.52 -15.02
N SER A 221 29.78 -81.99 -15.48
CA SER A 221 30.47 -80.97 -14.71
C SER A 221 31.26 -80.04 -15.61
N THR A 222 31.02 -78.75 -15.37
CA THR A 222 31.80 -77.58 -15.81
C THR A 222 31.80 -77.30 -17.32
N ILE A 223 30.93 -76.37 -17.75
CA ILE A 223 31.29 -75.14 -18.48
C ILE A 223 30.05 -74.22 -18.52
N ASN A 224 30.26 -72.97 -18.07
CA ASN A 224 29.38 -71.79 -18.09
C ASN A 224 28.38 -71.52 -16.95
N ASN A 225 28.75 -71.84 -15.70
CA ASN A 225 28.10 -71.27 -14.52
C ASN A 225 28.62 -69.87 -14.13
N LEU A 226 29.76 -69.40 -14.67
CA LEU A 226 30.36 -68.13 -14.25
C LEU A 226 29.73 -66.86 -14.86
N SER A 227 28.94 -66.97 -15.93
CA SER A 227 28.32 -65.81 -16.61
C SER A 227 26.83 -65.65 -16.30
N PHE A 228 26.12 -66.74 -16.00
CA PHE A 228 24.69 -66.70 -15.69
C PHE A 228 24.44 -66.20 -14.26
N GLU A 229 25.24 -66.64 -13.29
CA GLU A 229 25.16 -66.15 -11.89
C GLU A 229 25.45 -64.64 -11.81
N GLN A 230 26.46 -64.16 -12.54
CA GLN A 230 26.78 -62.73 -12.62
C GLN A 230 25.69 -61.90 -13.31
N LEU A 231 24.97 -62.49 -14.28
CA LEU A 231 23.84 -61.84 -14.95
C LEU A 231 22.59 -61.83 -14.08
N GLU A 232 22.29 -62.91 -13.35
CA GLU A 232 21.20 -62.96 -12.37
C GLU A 232 21.43 -61.99 -11.23
N GLU A 233 22.68 -61.82 -10.78
CA GLU A 233 23.04 -60.89 -9.71
C GLU A 233 22.89 -59.43 -10.17
N LYS A 234 23.39 -59.08 -11.37
CA LYS A 234 23.16 -57.76 -11.96
C LYS A 234 21.69 -57.47 -12.24
N LEU A 235 20.91 -58.46 -12.65
CA LEU A 235 19.48 -58.31 -12.90
C LEU A 235 18.72 -58.09 -11.59
N LYS A 236 19.05 -58.83 -10.52
CA LYS A 236 18.52 -58.60 -9.17
C LYS A 236 18.90 -57.21 -8.63
N GLU A 237 20.14 -56.78 -8.83
CA GLU A 237 20.60 -55.46 -8.40
C GLU A 237 19.89 -54.33 -9.16
N THR A 238 19.68 -54.50 -10.47
CA THR A 238 18.96 -53.53 -11.31
C THR A 238 17.47 -53.45 -10.94
N ILE A 239 16.83 -54.58 -10.63
CA ILE A 239 15.45 -54.62 -10.12
C ILE A 239 15.37 -53.95 -8.74
N LEU A 240 16.33 -54.23 -7.84
CA LEU A 240 16.36 -53.60 -6.52
C LEU A 240 16.55 -52.08 -6.63
N ASN A 241 17.40 -51.62 -7.54
CA ASN A 241 17.60 -50.20 -7.81
C ASN A 241 16.35 -49.57 -8.45
N SER A 242 15.66 -50.26 -9.37
CA SER A 242 14.40 -49.76 -9.93
C SER A 242 13.30 -49.67 -8.86
N CYS A 243 13.18 -50.68 -7.97
CA CYS A 243 12.25 -50.63 -6.84
C CYS A 243 12.56 -49.48 -5.88
N LYS A 244 13.84 -49.20 -5.59
CA LYS A 244 14.25 -48.05 -4.78
C LYS A 244 13.86 -46.72 -5.44
N ILE A 245 14.15 -46.56 -6.73
CA ILE A 245 13.78 -45.35 -7.48
C ILE A 245 12.27 -45.17 -7.52
N VAL A 246 11.51 -46.23 -7.78
CA VAL A 246 10.03 -46.19 -7.77
C VAL A 246 9.49 -45.83 -6.37
N SER A 247 10.09 -46.36 -5.30
CA SER A 247 9.70 -45.99 -3.93
C SER A 247 9.98 -44.51 -3.62
N GLN A 248 11.09 -43.97 -4.12
CA GLN A 248 11.43 -42.56 -3.98
C GLN A 248 10.47 -41.68 -4.77
N ILE A 249 10.14 -42.05 -6.01
CA ILE A 249 9.13 -41.35 -6.83
C ILE A 249 7.79 -41.31 -6.10
N ASN A 250 7.31 -42.45 -5.59
CA ASN A 250 6.05 -42.50 -4.85
C ASN A 250 6.08 -41.65 -3.57
N SER A 251 7.21 -41.58 -2.87
CA SER A 251 7.37 -40.74 -1.68
C SER A 251 7.33 -39.24 -2.02
N ILE A 252 7.95 -38.84 -3.12
CA ILE A 252 7.96 -37.46 -3.60
C ILE A 252 6.55 -37.08 -4.10
N GLU A 253 5.90 -37.97 -4.84
CA GLU A 253 4.54 -37.76 -5.33
C GLU A 253 3.53 -37.63 -4.18
N SER A 254 3.68 -38.44 -3.11
CA SER A 254 2.88 -38.30 -1.90
C SER A 254 3.15 -36.98 -1.17
N SER A 255 4.41 -36.56 -1.04
CA SER A 255 4.76 -35.26 -0.42
C SER A 255 4.22 -34.08 -1.24
N LEU A 256 4.30 -34.16 -2.57
CA LEU A 256 3.81 -33.14 -3.47
C LEU A 256 2.28 -33.04 -3.41
N ASN A 257 1.58 -34.18 -3.45
CA ASN A 257 0.12 -34.22 -3.33
C ASN A 257 -0.35 -33.69 -1.97
N ASN A 258 0.36 -34.01 -0.89
CA ASN A 258 0.07 -33.44 0.43
C ASN A 258 0.28 -31.92 0.45
N HIS A 259 1.39 -31.41 -0.07
CA HIS A 259 1.63 -29.97 -0.15
C HIS A 259 0.60 -29.26 -1.02
N LEU A 260 0.23 -29.85 -2.16
CA LEU A 260 -0.77 -29.30 -3.07
C LEU A 260 -2.15 -29.28 -2.41
N TYR A 261 -2.52 -30.32 -1.66
CA TYR A 261 -3.74 -30.37 -0.87
C TYR A 261 -3.77 -29.28 0.21
N ILE A 262 -2.67 -29.09 0.94
CA ILE A 262 -2.55 -28.04 1.97
C ILE A 262 -2.71 -26.65 1.33
N VAL A 263 -1.98 -26.36 0.26
CA VAL A 263 -2.06 -25.06 -0.43
C VAL A 263 -3.46 -24.83 -1.01
N GLN A 264 -4.12 -25.86 -1.53
CA GLN A 264 -5.51 -25.74 -2.00
C GLN A 264 -6.48 -25.44 -0.86
N GLN A 265 -6.32 -26.04 0.32
CA GLN A 265 -7.14 -25.75 1.50
C GLN A 265 -6.90 -24.32 2.00
N GLU A 266 -5.64 -23.88 2.07
CA GLU A 266 -5.29 -22.50 2.45
C GLU A 266 -5.85 -21.47 1.47
N LEU A 267 -5.77 -21.72 0.16
CA LEU A 267 -6.35 -20.84 -0.85
C LEU A 267 -7.88 -20.82 -0.78
N LYS A 268 -8.54 -21.97 -0.56
CA LYS A 268 -9.98 -22.04 -0.34
C LYS A 268 -10.40 -21.26 0.91
N GLN A 269 -9.63 -21.37 1.99
CA GLN A 269 -9.88 -20.62 3.21
C GLN A 269 -9.73 -19.11 2.97
N LYS A 270 -8.64 -18.67 2.33
CA LYS A 270 -8.45 -17.25 1.96
C LYS A 270 -9.56 -16.71 1.05
N ILE A 271 -10.02 -17.50 0.07
CA ILE A 271 -11.15 -17.12 -0.79
C ILE A 271 -12.44 -17.02 0.01
N SER A 272 -12.67 -17.94 0.96
CA SER A 272 -13.85 -17.89 1.83
C SER A 272 -13.83 -16.67 2.76
N GLU A 273 -12.68 -16.33 3.33
CA GLU A 273 -12.47 -15.13 4.15
C GLU A 273 -12.70 -13.86 3.32
N LEU A 274 -12.16 -13.78 2.11
CA LEU A 274 -12.40 -12.68 1.17
C LEU A 274 -13.89 -12.55 0.80
N SER A 275 -14.57 -13.66 0.55
CA SER A 275 -16.01 -13.64 0.21
C SER A 275 -16.90 -13.19 1.38
N LEU A 276 -16.51 -13.51 2.61
CA LEU A 276 -17.21 -13.05 3.82
C LEU A 276 -16.98 -11.55 4.02
N THR A 277 -15.76 -11.06 3.84
CA THR A 277 -15.46 -9.62 3.92
C THR A 277 -16.16 -8.80 2.82
N ASP A 278 -16.29 -9.35 1.60
CA ASP A 278 -17.05 -8.71 0.53
C ASP A 278 -18.55 -8.68 0.86
N SER A 279 -19.08 -9.70 1.53
CA SER A 279 -20.48 -9.69 1.98
C SER A 279 -20.74 -8.73 3.15
N GLU A 280 -19.80 -8.60 4.10
CA GLU A 280 -19.89 -7.65 5.22
C GLU A 280 -19.79 -6.19 4.73
N THR A 281 -18.89 -5.90 3.79
CA THR A 281 -18.78 -4.57 3.16
C THR A 281 -20.00 -4.22 2.30
N LEU A 282 -20.66 -5.19 1.65
CA LEU A 282 -21.94 -4.98 0.95
C LEU A 282 -23.13 -4.78 1.90
N ILE A 283 -23.11 -5.38 3.09
CA ILE A 283 -24.16 -5.19 4.10
C ILE A 283 -23.99 -3.83 4.81
N GLU A 284 -22.76 -3.39 5.07
CA GLU A 284 -22.49 -2.06 5.62
C GLU A 284 -22.77 -0.93 4.63
N SER A 285 -22.49 -1.11 3.33
CA SER A 285 -22.84 -0.13 2.29
C SER A 285 -24.33 -0.04 1.96
N LYS A 286 -25.15 -1.03 2.36
CA LYS A 286 -26.62 -0.98 2.26
C LYS A 286 -27.33 -0.44 3.51
N LYS A 287 -26.59 -0.13 4.58
CA LYS A 287 -27.13 0.36 5.87
C LYS A 287 -27.08 1.88 6.04
N TYR A 288 -26.66 2.62 5.01
CA TYR A 288 -26.67 4.09 4.95
C TYR A 288 -27.53 4.60 3.81
#